data_AF-A0A512DRL1-F1
#
_entry.id   AF-A0A512DRL1-F1
#
_cell.length_a   1.000
_cell.length_b   1.000
_cell.length_c   1.000
_cell.angle_alpha   90.00
_cell.angle_beta   90.00
_cell.angle_gamma   90.00
#
_symmetry.space_group_name_H-M   'P 1'
#
loop_
_entity.id
_entity.type
_entity.pdbx_description
1 polymer ?
#
loop_
_entity_poly.entity_id
_entity_poly.type
_entity_poly.pdbx_seq_one_letter_code
_entity_poly.pdbx_strand_id
1 'polypeptide(L)'
;MTSTLNISHLVSIDRAGNASIAETGSVAGPPANGGTIYEIRNCPANVSAGDVAALSRGLVLPSGVHAVDYDRLAARQSGSCCGGCCG
;
A
#
# COMPACT_ATOMS: atom_id res chain seq x y z
N MET A 1 25.54 4.93 -7.49
CA MET A 1 25.21 4.52 -6.11
C MET A 1 23.82 5.02 -5.81
N THR A 2 22.80 4.21 -6.11
CA THR A 2 21.41 4.53 -5.76
C THR A 2 21.31 4.41 -4.25
N SER A 3 21.38 5.54 -3.54
CA SER A 3 21.02 5.58 -2.12
C SER A 3 19.61 5.06 -2.01
N THR A 4 19.45 3.85 -1.49
CA THR A 4 18.16 3.33 -1.05
C THR A 4 17.77 4.16 0.16
N LEU A 5 17.21 5.34 -0.09
CA LEU A 5 16.47 6.05 0.93
C LEU A 5 15.34 5.10 1.31
N ASN A 6 15.33 4.63 2.56
CA ASN A 6 14.25 3.82 3.10
C ASN A 6 13.02 4.71 3.27
N ILE A 7 12.43 5.11 2.15
CA ILE A 7 11.22 5.93 2.12
C ILE A 7 10.07 4.97 2.40
N SER A 8 9.28 5.31 3.41
CA SER A 8 7.99 4.67 3.67
C SER A 8 6.84 5.65 3.47
N HIS A 9 5.73 5.12 2.98
CA HIS A 9 4.49 5.88 2.78
C HIS A 9 3.34 5.16 3.47
N LEU A 10 2.49 5.92 4.15
CA LEU A 10 1.30 5.39 4.78
C LEU A 10 0.10 5.62 3.87
N VAL A 11 -0.66 4.56 3.63
CA VAL A 11 -1.85 4.58 2.80
C VAL A 11 -3.04 4.05 3.59
N SER A 12 -4.12 4.80 3.62
CA SER A 12 -5.41 4.35 4.13
C SER A 12 -6.19 3.68 3.01
N ILE A 13 -6.75 2.51 3.29
CA ILE A 13 -7.61 1.77 2.37
C ILE A 13 -8.96 1.54 3.03
N ASP A 14 -10.04 1.96 2.38
CA ASP A 14 -11.39 1.76 2.91
C ASP A 14 -11.92 0.35 2.59
N ARG A 15 -13.07 -0.05 3.17
CA ARG A 15 -13.68 -1.37 2.93
C ARG A 15 -14.09 -1.61 1.48
N ALA A 16 -14.36 -0.57 0.71
CA ALA A 16 -14.59 -0.63 -0.73
C ALA A 16 -13.29 -0.72 -1.55
N GLY A 17 -12.12 -0.70 -0.90
CA GLY A 17 -10.83 -0.85 -1.54
C GLY A 17 -10.29 0.42 -2.18
N ASN A 18 -10.83 1.60 -1.86
CA ASN A 18 -10.21 2.86 -2.29
C ASN A 18 -9.05 3.19 -1.38
N ALA A 19 -7.91 3.48 -2.01
CA ALA A 19 -6.67 3.81 -1.35
C ALA A 19 -6.41 5.32 -1.43
N SER A 20 -6.03 5.92 -0.31
CA SER A 20 -5.74 7.35 -0.15
C SER A 20 -4.52 7.54 0.73
N ILE A 21 -3.79 8.63 0.55
CA ILE A 21 -2.64 8.93 1.42
C ILE A 21 -3.12 9.21 2.83
N ALA A 22 -2.54 8.48 3.79
CA ALA A 22 -2.81 8.70 5.19
C ALA A 22 -2.19 10.03 5.62
N GLU A 23 -2.82 10.68 6.59
CA GLU A 23 -2.30 11.93 7.14
C GLU A 23 -0.91 11.72 7.74
N THR A 24 -0.04 12.72 7.60
CA THR A 24 1.31 12.70 8.16
C THR A 24 1.25 12.47 9.67
N GLY A 25 1.90 11.40 10.15
CA GLY A 25 1.86 10.99 11.56
C GLY A 25 0.84 9.89 11.88
N SER A 26 0.10 9.40 10.89
CA SER A 26 -0.71 8.18 11.03
C SER A 26 0.18 6.98 11.40
N VAL A 27 -0.43 5.95 11.99
CA VAL A 27 0.26 4.70 12.33
C VAL A 27 -0.38 3.56 11.56
N ALA A 28 0.45 2.64 11.07
CA ALA A 28 -0.02 1.42 10.42
C ALA A 28 -0.86 0.58 11.39
N GLY A 29 -2.05 0.17 10.95
CA GLY A 29 -3.00 -0.51 11.83
C GLY A 29 -4.45 -0.29 11.41
N PRO A 30 -5.41 -0.89 12.13
CA PRO A 30 -6.82 -0.64 11.93
C PRO A 30 -7.18 0.79 12.40
N PRO A 31 -7.58 1.72 11.51
CA PRO A 31 -8.12 3.00 11.88
C PRO A 31 -9.47 2.81 12.55
N ALA A 32 -9.74 3.66 13.53
CA ALA A 32 -11.01 3.71 14.25
C ALA A 32 -12.22 4.00 13.34
N ASN A 33 -12.00 4.53 12.12
CA ASN A 33 -13.04 5.03 11.21
C ASN A 33 -13.41 4.07 10.06
N GLY A 34 -13.03 2.79 10.14
CA GLY A 34 -13.52 1.76 9.21
C GLY A 34 -12.71 1.52 7.93
N GLY A 35 -11.53 2.14 7.78
CA GLY A 35 -10.50 1.74 6.80
C GLY A 35 -9.47 0.77 7.39
N THR A 36 -8.31 0.62 6.76
CA THR A 36 -7.04 0.05 7.30
C THR A 36 -5.87 0.89 6.79
N ILE A 37 -4.96 1.28 7.68
CA ILE A 37 -3.75 2.01 7.30
C ILE A 37 -2.62 1.01 7.12
N TYR A 38 -1.99 1.05 5.96
CA TYR A 38 -0.86 0.21 5.58
C TYR A 38 0.39 1.06 5.39
N GLU A 39 1.50 0.57 5.91
CA GLU A 39 2.83 1.12 5.67
C GLU A 39 3.46 0.44 4.45
N ILE A 40 3.74 1.22 3.42
CA ILE A 40 4.49 0.78 2.27
C ILE A 40 5.94 1.17 2.46
N ARG A 41 6.83 0.18 2.53
CA ARG A 41 8.25 0.34 2.79
C ARG A 41 9.07 0.18 1.53
N ASN A 42 10.33 0.64 1.57
CA ASN A 42 11.28 0.52 0.46
C ASN A 42 10.78 1.18 -0.84
N CYS A 43 10.07 2.31 -0.72
CA CYS A 43 9.63 3.08 -1.87
C CYS A 43 10.85 3.75 -2.53
N PRO A 44 11.01 3.64 -3.87
CA PRO A 44 12.11 4.30 -4.54
C PRO A 44 11.84 5.81 -4.61
N ALA A 45 12.90 6.63 -4.61
CA ALA A 45 12.79 8.09 -4.48
C ALA A 45 12.07 8.80 -5.65
N ASN A 46 11.89 8.11 -6.77
CA ASN A 46 11.16 8.58 -7.94
C ASN A 46 9.65 8.29 -7.86
N VAL A 47 9.19 7.55 -6.86
CA VAL A 47 7.78 7.21 -6.67
C VAL A 47 7.15 8.21 -5.72
N SER A 48 6.07 8.84 -6.18
CA SER A 48 5.31 9.77 -5.35
C SER A 48 4.33 9.01 -4.47
N ALA A 49 3.94 9.62 -3.34
CA ALA A 49 2.88 9.08 -2.49
C ALA A 49 1.63 8.75 -3.33
N GLY A 50 1.20 9.64 -4.22
CA GLY A 50 0.06 9.41 -5.12
C GLY A 50 0.15 8.13 -5.96
N ASP A 51 1.33 7.80 -6.50
CA ASP A 51 1.55 6.54 -7.20
C ASP A 51 1.41 5.33 -6.26
N VAL A 52 1.93 5.44 -5.04
CA VAL A 52 1.78 4.38 -4.02
C VAL A 52 0.31 4.17 -3.64
N ALA A 53 -0.48 5.24 -3.48
CA ALA A 53 -1.93 5.13 -3.26
C ALA A 53 -2.61 4.44 -4.45
N ALA A 54 -2.26 4.83 -5.68
CA ALA A 54 -2.82 4.20 -6.87
C ALA A 54 -2.50 2.69 -6.94
N LEU A 55 -1.26 2.31 -6.60
CA LEU A 55 -0.77 0.91 -6.57
C LEU A 55 -1.43 0.06 -5.49
N SER A 56 -1.79 0.68 -4.37
CA SER A 56 -2.41 0.00 -3.22
C SER A 56 -3.94 -0.04 -3.31
N ARG A 57 -4.54 0.56 -4.35
CA ARG A 57 -5.98 0.44 -4.59
C ARG A 57 -6.37 -1.03 -4.81
N GLY A 58 -7.42 -1.48 -4.12
CA GLY A 58 -7.84 -2.89 -4.14
C GLY A 58 -6.86 -3.87 -3.47
N LEU A 59 -5.92 -3.36 -2.67
CA LEU A 59 -5.08 -4.20 -1.81
C LEU A 59 -5.94 -4.73 -0.65
N VAL A 60 -6.14 -6.05 -0.64
CA VAL A 60 -6.75 -6.77 0.48
C VAL A 60 -5.65 -7.62 1.08
N LEU A 61 -5.18 -7.21 2.26
CA LEU A 61 -4.18 -7.95 3.01
C LEU A 61 -4.88 -8.81 4.09
N PRO A 62 -4.31 -9.97 4.44
CA PRO A 62 -4.81 -10.77 5.54
C PRO A 62 -4.77 -9.97 6.85
N SER A 63 -5.69 -10.29 7.76
CA SER A 63 -5.80 -9.63 9.06
C SER A 63 -4.48 -9.67 9.82
N GLY A 64 -4.09 -8.53 10.39
CA GLY A 64 -2.84 -8.37 11.14
C GLY A 64 -1.62 -7.97 10.32
N VAL A 65 -1.70 -7.97 8.98
CA VAL A 65 -0.65 -7.40 8.13
C VAL A 65 -0.93 -5.93 7.90
N HIS A 66 -0.03 -5.06 8.38
CA HIS A 66 -0.14 -3.62 8.23
C HIS A 66 1.06 -2.98 7.53
N ALA A 67 2.03 -3.79 7.07
CA ALA A 67 3.19 -3.31 6.35
C ALA A 67 3.50 -4.19 5.15
N VAL A 68 3.84 -3.56 4.02
CA VAL A 68 4.15 -4.21 2.74
C VAL A 68 5.33 -3.51 2.08
N ASP A 69 6.17 -4.27 1.39
CA ASP A 69 7.24 -3.71 0.58
C ASP A 69 6.71 -3.22 -0.78
N TYR A 70 7.22 -2.08 -1.26
CA TYR A 70 6.87 -1.51 -2.56
C TYR A 70 7.06 -2.52 -3.70
N ASP A 71 8.12 -3.33 -3.65
CA ASP A 71 8.39 -4.39 -4.64
C ASP A 71 7.21 -5.37 -4.78
N ARG A 72 6.55 -5.73 -3.66
CA ARG A 72 5.38 -6.61 -3.67
C ARG A 72 4.16 -5.94 -4.32
N LEU A 73 3.99 -4.64 -4.13
CA LEU A 73 2.91 -3.88 -4.79
C LEU A 73 3.17 -3.75 -6.30
N ALA A 74 4.39 -3.39 -6.67
CA ALA A 74 4.81 -3.28 -8.07
C ALA A 74 4.67 -4.63 -8.78
N ALA A 75 5.06 -5.73 -8.12
CA ALA A 75 4.87 -7.07 -8.62
C ALA A 75 3.39 -7.47 -8.75
N ARG A 76 2.47 -6.97 -7.91
CA ARG A 76 1.01 -7.19 -8.09
C ARG A 76 0.43 -6.43 -9.28
N GLN A 77 0.93 -5.23 -9.57
CA GLN A 77 0.43 -4.46 -10.72
C GLN A 77 1.00 -5.01 -12.04
N SER A 78 2.28 -5.41 -12.04
CA SER A 78 2.97 -6.01 -13.19
C SER A 78 2.55 -7.47 -13.41
N GLY A 79 2.37 -8.22 -12.33
CA GLY A 79 1.78 -9.55 -12.32
C GLY A 79 0.27 -9.45 -12.36
N SER A 80 -0.29 -9.44 -13.57
CA SER A 80 -1.71 -9.66 -13.86
C SER A 80 -2.26 -10.89 -13.13
N CYS A 81 -2.64 -10.73 -11.86
CA CYS A 81 -3.33 -11.76 -11.07
C CYS A 81 -4.78 -11.32 -10.78
N CYS A 82 -5.40 -10.64 -11.75
CA CYS A 82 -6.84 -10.69 -11.98
C CYS A 82 -7.17 -11.56 -13.21
N GLY A 83 -6.34 -12.58 -13.49
CA GLY A 83 -6.71 -13.73 -14.31
C GLY A 83 -7.28 -14.84 -13.42
N GLY A 84 -8.51 -14.67 -12.91
CA GLY A 84 -9.37 -15.76 -12.44
C GLY A 84 -8.95 -16.54 -11.18
N CYS A 85 -9.56 -16.22 -10.03
CA CYS A 85 -10.12 -17.20 -9.09
C CYS A 85 -10.82 -16.46 -7.94
N CYS A 86 -12.06 -16.03 -8.18
CA CYS A 86 -13.07 -16.01 -7.13
C CYS A 86 -13.56 -17.46 -7.05
N GLY A 87 -13.10 -18.19 -6.03
CA GLY A 87 -13.55 -19.54 -5.70
C GLY A 87 -14.49 -19.51 -4.51
#